data_AF-A0A941AH71-F1
#
_entry.id   AF-A0A941AH71-F1
#
_cell.length_a   1.000
_cell.length_b   1.000
_cell.length_c   1.000
_cell.angle_alpha   90.00
_cell.angle_beta   90.00
_cell.angle_gamma   90.00
#
_symmetry.space_group_name_H-M   'P 1'
#
loop_
_entity.id
_entity.type
_entity.pdbx_description
1 polymer ?
#
loop_
_entity_poly.entity_id
_entity_poly.type
_entity_poly.pdbx_seq_one_letter_code
_entity_poly.pdbx_strand_id
1 'polypeptide(L)' 'MKIRTVDQLDLSGKRTLIRVDFNVPMDKAGNVTDDTRL' A
#
# COMPACT_ATOMS: atom_id res chain seq x y z
N MET A 1 -22.57 -4.60 -7.59
CA MET A 1 -22.31 -3.79 -6.39
C MET A 1 -21.41 -2.63 -6.77
N LYS A 2 -21.68 -1.41 -6.25
CA LYS A 2 -20.83 -0.24 -6.51
C LYS A 2 -19.68 -0.23 -5.49
N ILE A 3 -18.44 -0.15 -5.97
CA ILE A 3 -17.25 -0.04 -5.11
C ILE A 3 -17.17 1.39 -4.59
N ARG A 4 -16.98 1.56 -3.28
CA ARG A 4 -16.67 2.86 -2.67
C ARG A 4 -15.18 3.10 -2.75
N THR A 5 -14.81 4.30 -3.16
CA THR A 5 -13.41 4.71 -3.36
C THR A 5 -12.94 5.60 -2.21
N VAL A 6 -11.63 5.73 -2.03
CA VAL A 6 -11.03 6.39 -0.85
C VAL A 6 -11.38 7.88 -0.77
N ASP A 7 -11.53 8.54 -1.90
CA ASP A 7 -11.96 9.95 -2.03
C ASP A 7 -13.36 10.24 -1.49
N GLN A 8 -14.15 9.19 -1.23
CA GLN A 8 -15.52 9.29 -0.70
C GLN A 8 -15.58 9.12 0.82
N LEU A 9 -14.43 8.95 1.49
CA LEU A 9 -14.36 8.62 2.92
C LEU A 9 -13.71 9.75 3.72
N ASP A 10 -14.30 10.11 4.87
CA ASP A 10 -13.63 10.94 5.88
C ASP A 10 -12.77 10.05 6.79
N LEU A 11 -11.46 10.16 6.61
CA LEU A 11 -10.46 9.37 7.35
C LEU A 11 -9.75 10.19 8.45
N SER A 12 -10.11 11.47 8.64
CA SER A 12 -9.43 12.34 9.60
C SER A 12 -9.57 11.80 11.03
N GLY A 13 -8.42 11.65 11.72
CA GLY A 13 -8.36 11.12 13.08
C GLY A 13 -8.69 9.63 13.21
N LYS A 14 -8.85 8.88 12.11
CA LYS A 14 -9.16 7.44 12.13
C LYS A 14 -7.91 6.60 11.87
N ARG A 15 -7.81 5.47 12.57
CA ARG A 15 -6.84 4.42 12.25
C ARG A 15 -7.45 3.50 11.18
N THR A 16 -6.82 3.47 10.00
CA THR A 16 -7.33 2.73 8.84
C THR A 16 -6.44 1.53 8.53
N LEU A 17 -7.05 0.41 8.13
CA LEU A 17 -6.35 -0.75 7.59
C LEU A 17 -6.24 -0.59 6.08
N ILE A 18 -5.01 -0.55 5.56
CA ILE A 18 -4.75 -0.47 4.12
C ILE A 18 -4.06 -1.75 3.68
N ARG A 19 -4.64 -2.42 2.67
CA ARG A 19 -3.98 -3.53 1.99
C ARG A 19 -3.10 -2.97 0.89
N VAL A 20 -1.80 -3.19 1.00
CA VAL A 20 -0.77 -2.74 0.08
C VAL A 20 -0.05 -3.92 -0.55
N ASP A 21 0.55 -3.74 -1.72
CA ASP A 21 1.41 -4.73 -2.37
C ASP A 21 2.89 -4.33 -2.20
N PHE A 22 3.53 -4.79 -1.13
CA PHE A 22 4.96 -4.57 -0.87
C PHE A 22 5.85 -5.71 -1.37
N ASN A 23 5.37 -6.51 -2.32
CA ASN A 23 6.15 -7.60 -2.89
C ASN A 23 7.16 -7.06 -3.90
N VAL A 24 8.29 -6.55 -3.40
CA VAL A 24 9.41 -6.00 -4.20
C VAL A 24 10.57 -6.99 -4.31
N PRO A 25 11.34 -6.97 -5.41
CA PRO A 25 12.54 -7.77 -5.55
C PRO A 25 13.62 -7.30 -4.57
N MET A 26 14.37 -8.26 -4.03
CA MET A 26 15.43 -8.02 -3.06
C MET A 26 16.71 -8.74 -3.48
N ASP A 27 17.86 -8.16 -3.16
CA ASP A 27 19.16 -8.81 -3.31
C ASP A 27 19.44 -9.83 -2.18
N LYS A 28 20.60 -10.49 -2.25
CA LYS A 28 21.00 -11.49 -1.24
C LYS A 28 21.27 -10.91 0.15
N ALA A 29 21.54 -9.61 0.25
CA ALA A 29 21.74 -8.91 1.52
C ALA A 29 20.40 -8.37 2.09
N GLY A 30 19.30 -8.54 1.35
CA GLY A 30 17.98 -8.07 1.74
C GLY A 30 17.72 -6.60 1.42
N ASN A 31 18.49 -6.00 0.50
CA ASN A 31 18.20 -4.65 0.03
C ASN A 31 17.18 -4.70 -1.11
N VAL A 32 16.27 -3.74 -1.14
CA VAL A 32 15.33 -3.55 -2.26
C VAL A 32 16.12 -3.14 -3.50
N THR A 33 15.88 -3.83 -4.62
CA THR A 33 16.56 -3.54 -5.90
C THR A 33 15.70 -2.77 -6.89
N ASP A 34 14.39 -2.73 -6.67
CA ASP A 34 13.40 -1.97 -7.44
C ASP A 34 12.22 -1.63 -6.51
N ASP A 35 11.93 -0.33 -6.37
CA ASP A 35 10.93 0.24 -5.47
C ASP A 35 9.64 0.66 -6.18
N THR A 36 9.44 0.28 -7.44
CA THR A 36 8.25 0.67 -8.25
C THR A 36 6.89 0.34 -7.61
N ARG A 37 6.84 -0.60 -6.64
CA ARG A 37 5.61 -1.00 -5.92
C ARG A 37 5.43 -0.34 -4.55
N LEU A 38 6.43 0.39 -4.05
CA LEU A 38 6.35 1.16 -2.80
C LEU A 38 5.72 2.55 -3.06
#